data_AF-A0A444FW67-F1
#
_entry.id   AF-A0A444FW67-F1
#
_cell.length_a   1.000
_cell.length_b   1.000
_cell.length_c   1.000
_cell.angle_alpha   90.00
_cell.angle_beta   90.00
_cell.angle_gamma   90.00
#
_symmetry.space_group_name_H-M   'P 1'
#
loop_
_entity.id
_entity.type
_entity.pdbx_description
1 polymer ?
#
loop_
_entity_poly.entity_id
_entity_poly.type
_entity_poly.pdbx_seq_one_letter_code
_entity_poly.pdbx_strand_id
1 'polypeptide(L)' 'LNCFLQASFIGAMAIADLVKTTLGPKGMDKILQSTGRGRNVTVTNDGATILKSLHIDNPAAKVLVGILC' A
#
# COMPACT_ATOMS: atom_id res chain seq x y z
N LEU A 1 -4.69 -17.06 -18.00
CA LEU A 1 -5.55 -15.90 -17.73
C LEU A 1 -6.04 -15.83 -16.27
N ASN A 2 -6.68 -16.88 -15.73
CA ASN A 2 -7.29 -16.84 -14.38
C ASN A 2 -6.30 -16.53 -13.24
N CYS A 3 -5.09 -17.10 -13.26
CA CYS A 3 -4.06 -16.82 -12.23
C CYS A 3 -3.62 -15.34 -12.21
N PHE A 4 -3.53 -14.70 -13.38
CA PHE A 4 -3.09 -13.30 -13.49
C PHE A 4 -4.15 -12.31 -12.98
N LEU A 5 -5.42 -12.56 -13.30
CA LEU A 5 -6.55 -11.78 -12.78
C LEU A 5 -6.67 -11.93 -11.27
N GLN A 6 -6.47 -13.14 -10.74
CA GLN A 6 -6.51 -13.40 -9.31
C GLN A 6 -5.38 -12.67 -8.56
N ALA A 7 -4.15 -12.71 -9.08
CA ALA A 7 -3.03 -11.95 -8.50
C ALA A 7 -3.27 -10.43 -8.53
N SER A 8 -3.83 -9.93 -9.63
CA SER A 8 -4.18 -8.50 -9.79
C SER A 8 -5.23 -8.06 -8.76
N PHE A 9 -6.29 -8.85 -8.59
CA PHE A 9 -7.37 -8.56 -7.65
C PHE A 9 -6.90 -8.59 -6.19
N ILE A 10 -6.11 -9.61 -5.82
CA ILE A 10 -5.57 -9.73 -4.46
C ILE A 10 -4.64 -8.54 -4.14
N GLY A 11 -3.78 -8.13 -5.09
CA GLY A 11 -2.89 -6.99 -4.89
C GLY A 11 -3.63 -5.67 -4.71
N ALA A 12 -4.67 -5.42 -5.51
CA ALA A 12 -5.50 -4.23 -5.38
C ALA A 12 -6.28 -4.20 -4.06
N MET A 13 -6.86 -5.33 -3.64
CA MET A 13 -7.60 -5.43 -2.38
C MET A 13 -6.69 -5.23 -1.17
N ALA A 14 -5.47 -5.79 -1.19
CA ALA A 14 -4.50 -5.61 -0.11
C ALA A 14 -4.14 -4.12 0.10
N ILE A 15 -4.00 -3.35 -0.99
CA ILE A 15 -3.74 -1.92 -0.92
C ILE A 15 -4.96 -1.15 -0.41
N ALA A 16 -6.14 -1.48 -0.92
CA ALA A 16 -7.38 -0.84 -0.49
C ALA A 16 -7.63 -1.03 1.01
N ASP A 17 -7.43 -2.24 1.52
CA ASP A 17 -7.57 -2.54 2.95
C ASP A 17 -6.53 -1.80 3.80
N LEU A 18 -5.29 -1.67 3.30
CA LEU A 18 -4.24 -0.93 4.00
C LEU A 18 -4.61 0.55 4.18
N VAL A 19 -5.01 1.23 3.10
CA VAL A 19 -5.37 2.65 3.12
C VAL A 19 -6.69 2.89 3.86
N LYS A 20 -7.67 1.99 3.71
CA LYS A 20 -8.98 2.13 4.38
C LYS A 20 -8.85 2.24 5.90
N THR A 21 -7.89 1.53 6.49
CA THR A 21 -7.67 1.57 7.94
C THR A 21 -6.99 2.85 8.44
N THR A 22 -6.49 3.70 7.55
CA THR A 22 -5.88 4.99 7.93
C THR A 22 -6.84 6.17 7.76
N LEU A 23 -8.01 5.96 7.14
CA LEU A 23 -9.01 6.98 6.90
C LEU A 23 -9.96 7.17 8.10
N GLY A 24 -10.22 8.43 8.45
CA GLY A 24 -11.22 8.82 9.44
C GLY A 24 -10.66 9.14 10.84
N PRO A 25 -11.52 9.58 11.77
CA PRO A 25 -11.11 10.06 13.10
C PRO A 25 -10.59 8.96 14.03
N LYS A 26 -10.75 7.68 13.65
CA LYS A 26 -10.12 6.51 14.30
C LYS A 26 -9.12 5.81 13.38
N GLY A 27 -8.54 6.55 12.42
CA GLY A 27 -7.50 6.03 11.54
C GLY A 27 -6.33 5.46 12.35
N MET A 28 -5.85 4.29 11.95
CA MET A 28 -4.71 3.64 12.59
C MET A 28 -3.41 4.08 11.93
N ASP A 29 -2.42 4.39 12.76
CA ASP A 29 -1.05 4.59 12.28
C ASP A 29 -0.46 3.28 11.74
N LYS A 30 0.37 3.41 10.71
CA LYS A 30 1.13 2.31 10.13
C LYS A 30 2.61 2.52 10.40
N ILE A 31 3.27 1.43 10.78
CA ILE A 31 4.72 1.37 10.94
C ILE A 31 5.29 0.88 9.61
N LEU A 32 5.98 1.76 8.91
CA LEU A 32 6.69 1.49 7.68
C LEU A 32 8.15 1.20 8.02
N GLN A 33 8.57 -0.04 7.82
CA GLN A 33 9.96 -0.44 7.99
C GLN A 33 10.59 -0.66 6.62
N SER A 34 11.61 0.14 6.30
CA SER A 34 12.34 -0.04 5.04
C SER A 34 13.13 -1.36 5.08
N THR A 35 13.06 -2.11 3.98
CA THR A 35 13.84 -3.36 3.79
C THR A 35 15.28 -3.11 3.35
N GLY A 36 15.67 -1.84 3.14
CA GLY A 36 17.03 -1.45 2.77
C GLY A 36 18.06 -1.59 3.91
N ARG A 37 19.35 -1.37 3.59
CA ARG A 37 20.46 -1.43 4.58
C ARG A 37 20.32 -0.44 5.74
N GLY A 38 19.58 0.65 5.55
CA GLY A 38 19.17 1.54 6.63
C GLY A 38 17.81 1.09 7.17
N ARG A 39 17.78 0.56 8.40
CA ARG A 39 16.55 0.23 9.14
C ARG A 39 15.78 1.51 9.53
N ASN A 40 15.33 2.27 8.54
CA ASN A 40 14.48 3.43 8.81
C ASN A 40 13.07 2.94 9.12
N VAL A 41 12.53 3.41 10.25
CA VAL A 41 11.19 3.11 10.71
C VAL A 41 10.42 4.43 10.72
N THR A 42 9.40 4.51 9.88
CA THR A 42 8.51 5.67 9.80
C THR A 42 7.13 5.27 10.28
N VAL A 43 6.56 6.02 11.21
CA VAL A 43 5.17 5.82 11.65
C VAL A 43 4.31 6.91 11.00
N THR A 44 3.25 6.52 10.29
CA THR A 44 2.38 7.47 9.58
C THR A 44 0.96 6.93 9.40
N ASN A 45 -0.03 7.83 9.40
CA ASN A 45 -1.40 7.55 8.99
C ASN A 45 -1.76 8.10 7.60
N ASP A 46 -0.81 8.74 6.92
CA ASP A 46 -1.06 9.27 5.59
C ASP A 46 -1.01 8.15 4.55
N GLY A 47 -2.17 7.85 3.95
CA GLY A 47 -2.32 6.84 2.91
C GLY A 47 -1.38 7.10 1.73
N ALA A 48 -1.19 8.35 1.30
CA ALA A 48 -0.32 8.66 0.16
C ALA A 48 1.16 8.34 0.46
N THR A 49 1.63 8.71 1.66
CA THR A 49 2.99 8.39 2.13
C THR A 49 3.20 6.87 2.25
N ILE A 50 2.20 6.14 2.75
CA ILE A 50 2.23 4.67 2.83
C ILE A 50 2.37 4.07 1.43
N LEU A 51 1.52 4.48 0.47
CA LEU A 51 1.55 3.96 -0.90
C LEU A 51 2.89 4.23 -1.61
N LYS A 52 3.49 5.41 -1.40
CA LYS A 52 4.81 5.76 -1.96
C LYS A 52 5.96 4.97 -1.35
N SER A 53 5.80 4.51 -0.10
CA SER A 53 6.84 3.76 0.60
C SER A 53 6.81 2.26 0.31
N LEU A 54 5.70 1.76 -0.26
CA LEU A 54 5.55 0.34 -0.60
C LEU A 54 6.25 0.00 -1.91
N HIS A 55 6.99 -1.11 -1.91
CA HIS A 55 7.52 -1.71 -3.12
C HIS A 55 6.45 -2.61 -3.75
N ILE A 56 5.77 -2.09 -4.78
CA ILE A 56 4.67 -2.80 -5.45
C ILE A 56 5.19 -3.32 -6.78
N ASP A 57 5.26 -4.65 -6.93
CA ASP A 57 5.63 -5.28 -8.20
C ASP A 57 4.42 -5.64 -9.07
N ASN A 58 3.22 -5.65 -8.49
CA ASN A 58 2.00 -5.99 -9.21
C ASN A 58 1.55 -4.81 -10.10
N PRO A 59 1.38 -5.02 -11.42
CA PRO A 59 1.04 -3.95 -12.36
C PRO A 59 -0.34 -3.33 -12.07
N ALA A 60 -1.34 -4.11 -11.66
CA ALA A 60 -2.66 -3.60 -11.33
C ALA A 60 -2.62 -2.67 -10.11
N ALA A 61 -1.81 -3.04 -9.12
CA ALA A 61 -1.58 -2.26 -7.92
C ALA A 61 -0.81 -0.95 -8.22
N LYS A 62 0.15 -0.95 -9.16
CA LYS A 62 0.83 0.28 -9.62
C LYS A 62 -0.13 1.28 -10.25
N VAL A 63 -1.03 0.80 -11.12
CA VAL A 63 -2.06 1.65 -11.72
C VAL A 63 -2.98 2.23 -10.65
N LEU A 64 -3.38 1.42 -9.67
CA LEU A 64 -4.21 1.86 -8.56
C LEU A 64 -3.55 2.98 -7.73
N VAL A 65 -2.26 2.84 -7.40
CA VAL A 65 -1.49 3.89 -6.71
C VAL A 65 -1.39 5.17 -7.55
N GLY A 66 -1.16 5.04 -8.85
CA GLY A 66 -1.08 6.20 -9.76
C GLY A 66 -2.41 6.95 -9.94
N ILE A 67 -3.54 6.32 -9.66
CA ILE A 67 -4.87 6.97 -9.67
C ILE A 67 -5.22 7.56 -8.30
N LEU A 68 -4.73 6.96 -7.21
CA LEU A 68 -5.01 7.37 -5.82
C LEU A 68 -4.09 8.48 -5.28
N CYS A 69 -2.91 8.69 -5.88
CA CYS A 69 -1.95 9.73 -5.52
C CYS A 69 -2.05 10.94 -6.44
#